data_AF-A0A2W1N0Z4-F1
#
_entry.id   AF-A0A2W1N0Z4-F1
#
_cell.length_a   1.000
_cell.length_b   1.000
_cell.length_c   1.000
_cell.angle_alpha   90.00
_cell.angle_beta   90.00
_cell.angle_gamma   90.00
#
_symmetry.space_group_name_H-M   'P 1'
#
loop_
_entity.id
_entity.type
_entity.pdbx_description
1 polymer ?
#
loop_
_entity_poly.entity_id
_entity_poly.type
_entity_poly.pdbx_seq_one_letter_code
_entity_poly.pdbx_strand_id
1 'polypeptide(L)'
;MSQSKSLTAKQQRAEQVNQAIRIISEHGRQFFRCRHTGNVSRMEVDARGRVWFHDYYTRKRIYTHPTSFGNEWYGFTSGGTLRNLVERFRDYISTGQPIGSNLLGPQRFNDTNIWGYEEDAMARVRTLAGALPVFRQLDEEQAA
;
A
#
# COMPACT_ATOMS: atom_id res chain seq x y z
N MET A 1 -20.89 -20.87 6.70
CA MET A 1 -20.83 -19.95 5.53
C MET A 1 -20.25 -18.55 5.82
N SER A 2 -20.00 -18.15 7.09
CA SER A 2 -19.53 -16.79 7.42
C SER A 2 -18.01 -16.56 7.15
N GLN A 3 -17.17 -17.57 7.39
CA GLN A 3 -15.70 -17.43 7.25
C GLN A 3 -15.21 -17.31 5.80
N SER A 4 -15.84 -18.01 4.85
CA SER A 4 -15.46 -17.95 3.43
C SER A 4 -15.73 -16.58 2.82
N LYS A 5 -16.89 -15.96 3.12
CA LYS A 5 -17.21 -14.60 2.67
C LYS A 5 -16.22 -13.57 3.20
N SER A 6 -15.82 -13.69 4.47
CA SER A 6 -14.78 -12.85 5.08
C SER A 6 -13.43 -12.97 4.36
N LEU A 7 -13.01 -14.20 4.03
CA LEU A 7 -11.75 -14.44 3.31
C LEU A 7 -11.77 -13.84 1.90
N THR A 8 -12.85 -14.08 1.13
CA THR A 8 -13.01 -13.54 -0.22
C THR A 8 -12.97 -12.01 -0.20
N ALA A 9 -13.62 -11.36 0.76
CA ALA A 9 -13.58 -9.90 0.89
C ALA A 9 -12.16 -9.38 1.18
N LYS A 10 -11.38 -10.07 2.02
CA LYS A 10 -9.96 -9.73 2.25
C LYS A 10 -9.12 -9.87 0.98
N GLN A 11 -9.32 -10.94 0.22
CA GLN A 11 -8.62 -11.17 -1.05
C GLN A 11 -8.94 -10.07 -2.07
N GLN A 12 -10.20 -9.69 -2.19
CA GLN A 12 -10.61 -8.58 -3.06
C GLN A 12 -9.93 -7.26 -2.65
N ARG A 13 -9.88 -6.96 -1.34
CA ARG A 13 -9.17 -5.79 -0.84
C ARG A 13 -7.66 -5.84 -1.09
N ALA A 14 -7.05 -7.02 -1.02
CA ALA A 14 -5.65 -7.18 -1.37
C ALA A 14 -5.40 -6.90 -2.85
N GLU A 15 -6.32 -7.25 -3.75
CA GLU A 15 -6.21 -6.89 -5.17
C GLU A 15 -6.29 -5.38 -5.39
N GLN A 16 -7.22 -4.69 -4.70
CA GLN A 16 -7.30 -3.22 -4.73
C GLN A 16 -6.02 -2.55 -4.24
N VAL A 17 -5.42 -3.09 -3.17
CA VAL A 17 -4.10 -2.63 -2.70
C VAL A 17 -3.01 -2.92 -3.73
N ASN A 18 -3.02 -4.09 -4.36
CA ASN A 18 -2.02 -4.45 -5.37
C ASN A 18 -2.10 -3.54 -6.59
N GLN A 19 -3.30 -3.08 -6.96
CA GLN A 19 -3.48 -2.05 -7.98
C GLN A 19 -2.84 -0.71 -7.55
N ALA A 20 -3.04 -0.28 -6.29
CA ALA A 20 -2.37 0.91 -5.77
C ALA A 20 -0.85 0.79 -5.79
N ILE A 21 -0.30 -0.36 -5.38
CA ILE A 21 1.14 -0.64 -5.40
C ILE A 21 1.68 -0.56 -6.83
N ARG A 22 0.97 -1.13 -7.81
CA ARG A 22 1.37 -1.07 -9.23
C ARG A 22 1.48 0.38 -9.72
N ILE A 23 0.45 1.20 -9.47
CA ILE A 23 0.45 2.62 -9.85
C ILE A 23 1.65 3.35 -9.23
N ILE A 24 1.87 3.18 -7.91
CA ILE A 24 3.00 3.80 -7.22
C ILE A 24 4.35 3.35 -7.83
N SER A 25 4.42 2.10 -8.30
CA SER A 25 5.61 1.48 -8.86
C SER A 25 5.93 1.88 -10.30
N GLU A 26 4.95 2.41 -11.01
CA GLU A 26 5.10 2.87 -12.41
C GLU A 26 5.45 4.36 -12.50
N HIS A 27 5.30 5.11 -11.40
CA HIS A 27 5.48 6.56 -11.38
C HIS A 27 6.64 7.02 -10.47
N GLY A 28 7.14 8.21 -10.76
CA GLY A 28 8.15 8.90 -9.96
C GLY A 28 9.39 8.04 -9.75
N ARG A 29 9.75 7.79 -8.49
CA ARG A 29 10.94 7.00 -8.14
C ARG A 29 10.75 5.49 -8.34
N GLN A 30 9.54 5.04 -8.71
CA GLN A 30 9.19 3.64 -8.93
C GLN A 30 9.35 2.80 -7.65
N PHE A 31 8.82 3.31 -6.54
CA PHE A 31 8.79 2.54 -5.29
C PHE A 31 8.09 1.20 -5.48
N PHE A 32 8.44 0.21 -4.66
CA PHE A 32 7.91 -1.15 -4.80
C PHE A 32 8.32 -1.88 -6.09
N ARG A 33 9.24 -1.36 -6.90
CA ARG A 33 9.73 -2.03 -8.12
C ARG A 33 11.25 -2.23 -8.12
N CYS A 34 11.68 -3.43 -8.50
CA CYS A 34 13.08 -3.70 -8.82
C CYS A 34 13.34 -3.25 -10.26
N ARG A 35 14.19 -2.24 -10.46
CA ARG A 35 14.51 -1.75 -11.82
C ARG A 35 15.22 -2.79 -12.69
N HIS A 36 16.04 -3.65 -12.08
CA HIS A 36 16.82 -4.66 -12.81
C HIS A 36 15.98 -5.86 -13.26
N THR A 37 15.04 -6.30 -12.43
CA THR A 37 14.26 -7.53 -12.70
C THR A 37 12.81 -7.25 -13.12
N GLY A 38 12.34 -6.01 -12.99
CA GLY A 38 10.95 -5.62 -13.23
C GLY A 38 9.97 -6.09 -12.16
N ASN A 39 10.45 -6.80 -11.13
CA ASN A 39 9.61 -7.33 -10.05
C ASN A 39 8.92 -6.20 -9.28
N VAL A 40 7.63 -6.39 -8.96
CA VAL A 40 6.82 -5.46 -8.17
C VAL A 40 6.37 -6.14 -6.87
N SER A 41 6.39 -5.40 -5.77
CA SER A 41 5.86 -5.88 -4.49
C SER A 41 4.36 -6.13 -4.56
N ARG A 42 3.86 -7.00 -3.68
CA ARG A 42 2.42 -7.27 -3.58
C ARG A 42 2.02 -7.69 -2.18
N MET A 43 0.76 -7.46 -1.85
CA MET A 43 0.07 -8.03 -0.71
C MET A 43 -0.58 -9.36 -1.07
N GLU A 44 -0.53 -10.31 -0.15
CA GLU A 44 -1.16 -11.62 -0.26
C GLU A 44 -2.03 -11.86 0.98
N VAL A 45 -3.20 -12.48 0.80
CA VAL A 45 -4.01 -13.03 1.88
C VAL A 45 -3.93 -14.55 1.81
N ASP A 46 -3.43 -15.18 2.87
CA ASP A 46 -3.33 -16.64 2.94
C ASP A 46 -4.68 -17.30 3.24
N ALA A 47 -4.71 -18.63 3.22
CA ALA A 47 -5.93 -19.41 3.50
C ALA A 47 -6.51 -19.19 4.91
N ARG A 48 -5.72 -18.65 5.85
CA ARG A 48 -6.14 -18.30 7.22
C ARG A 48 -6.58 -16.83 7.33
N GLY A 49 -6.60 -16.10 6.23
CA GLY A 49 -6.94 -14.68 6.19
C GLY A 49 -5.87 -13.77 6.81
N ARG A 50 -4.62 -14.24 6.94
CA ARG A 50 -3.46 -13.42 7.36
C ARG A 50 -2.88 -12.73 6.14
N VAL A 51 -2.32 -11.55 6.39
CA VAL A 51 -1.83 -10.65 5.33
C VAL A 51 -0.31 -10.69 5.32
N TRP A 52 0.25 -10.88 4.13
CA TRP A 52 1.67 -11.01 3.88
C TRP A 52 2.09 -10.00 2.81
N PHE A 53 3.34 -9.55 2.88
CA PHE A 53 3.95 -8.67 1.88
C PHE A 53 5.07 -9.39 1.15
N HIS A 54 5.10 -9.30 -0.17
CA HIS A 54 6.21 -9.79 -0.99
C HIS A 54 7.12 -8.63 -1.35
N ASP A 55 8.37 -8.68 -0.88
CA ASP A 55 9.34 -7.63 -1.18
C ASP A 55 9.86 -7.73 -2.62
N TYR A 56 9.90 -6.61 -3.32
CA TYR A 56 10.24 -6.57 -4.75
C TYR A 56 11.70 -6.92 -5.02
N TYR A 57 12.59 -6.67 -4.05
CA TYR A 57 14.03 -6.85 -4.20
C TYR A 57 14.49 -8.17 -3.61
N THR A 58 14.20 -8.42 -2.33
CA THR A 58 14.63 -9.67 -1.66
C THR A 58 13.75 -10.87 -1.99
N ARG A 59 12.56 -10.64 -2.56
CA ARG A 59 11.55 -11.68 -2.86
C ARG A 59 11.01 -12.41 -1.62
N LYS A 60 11.33 -11.92 -0.42
CA LYS A 60 10.88 -12.52 0.83
C LYS A 60 9.40 -12.27 1.04
N ARG A 61 8.72 -13.30 1.59
CA ARG A 61 7.33 -13.24 2.05
C ARG A 61 7.34 -12.84 3.52
N ILE A 62 6.93 -11.61 3.79
CA ILE A 62 7.04 -10.93 5.08
C ILE A 62 5.69 -10.94 5.78
N TYR A 63 5.69 -11.36 7.03
CA TYR A 63 4.50 -11.33 7.87
C TYR A 63 4.24 -9.90 8.35
N THR A 64 3.04 -9.37 8.13
CA THR A 64 2.77 -7.94 8.37
C THR A 64 2.11 -7.65 9.72
N HIS A 65 1.65 -8.67 10.45
CA HIS A 65 0.91 -8.47 11.69
C HIS A 65 1.85 -8.29 12.89
N PRO A 66 1.45 -7.52 13.92
CA PRO A 66 2.26 -7.37 15.13
C PRO A 66 2.65 -8.72 15.76
N THR A 67 3.90 -8.84 16.18
CA THR A 67 4.44 -10.00 16.89
C THR A 67 4.99 -9.56 18.25
N SER A 68 4.84 -10.40 19.28
CA SER A 68 5.25 -10.07 20.65
C SER A 68 6.77 -10.00 20.86
N PHE A 69 7.56 -10.60 19.96
CA PHE A 69 9.02 -10.71 20.08
C PHE A 69 9.76 -10.00 18.94
N GLY A 70 9.40 -8.75 18.69
CA GLY A 70 10.03 -7.94 17.64
C GLY A 70 9.43 -8.25 16.28
N ASN A 71 8.86 -7.22 15.66
CA ASN A 71 8.34 -7.29 14.30
C ASN A 71 9.54 -7.17 13.35
N GLU A 72 10.31 -8.24 13.24
CA GLU A 72 11.41 -8.32 12.28
C GLU A 72 10.79 -8.42 10.89
N TRP A 73 10.57 -7.26 10.27
CA TRP A 73 10.35 -7.08 8.84
C TRP A 73 11.61 -7.48 8.06
N TYR A 74 12.18 -8.63 8.39
CA TYR A 74 13.42 -9.14 7.88
C TYR A 74 13.28 -9.38 6.39
N GLY A 75 14.12 -8.71 5.60
CA GLY A 75 14.03 -8.71 4.15
C GLY A 75 13.20 -7.59 3.54
N PHE A 76 12.62 -6.69 4.34
CA PHE A 76 11.99 -5.50 3.81
C PHE A 76 13.06 -4.52 3.31
N THR A 77 12.98 -4.14 2.04
CA THR A 77 14.02 -3.35 1.37
C THR A 77 13.80 -1.85 1.47
N SER A 78 12.57 -1.41 1.75
CA SER A 78 12.20 0.00 1.68
C SER A 78 12.37 0.74 3.02
N GLY A 79 12.27 2.07 3.00
CA GLY A 79 12.34 2.89 4.22
C GLY A 79 11.07 2.85 5.08
N GLY A 80 11.17 3.43 6.29
CA GLY A 80 10.09 3.43 7.30
C GLY A 80 8.76 4.00 6.83
N THR A 81 8.77 5.04 5.98
CA THR A 81 7.53 5.62 5.41
C THR A 81 6.76 4.60 4.56
N LEU A 82 7.48 3.83 3.73
CA LEU A 82 6.85 2.81 2.89
C LEU A 82 6.42 1.61 3.73
N ARG A 83 7.17 1.26 4.77
CA ARG A 83 6.73 0.26 5.75
C ARG A 83 5.40 0.66 6.39
N ASN A 84 5.28 1.92 6.84
CA ASN A 84 4.04 2.41 7.42
C ASN A 84 2.86 2.32 6.43
N LEU A 85 3.10 2.66 5.15
CA LEU A 85 2.08 2.50 4.11
C LEU A 85 1.64 1.02 3.96
N VAL A 86 2.57 0.07 3.96
CA VAL A 86 2.25 -1.38 3.89
C VAL A 86 1.48 -1.83 5.14
N GLU A 87 1.80 -1.33 6.32
CA GLU A 87 1.04 -1.58 7.55
C GLU A 87 -0.40 -1.05 7.45
N ARG A 88 -0.59 0.15 6.89
CA ARG A 88 -1.93 0.72 6.64
C ARG A 88 -2.72 -0.08 5.60
N PHE A 89 -2.06 -0.58 4.56
CA PHE A 89 -2.67 -1.52 3.62
C PHE A 89 -3.10 -2.83 4.27
N ARG A 90 -2.29 -3.41 5.17
CA ARG A 90 -2.69 -4.57 5.97
C ARG A 90 -3.96 -4.28 6.76
N ASP A 91 -4.05 -3.12 7.40
CA ASP A 91 -5.21 -2.74 8.20
C ASP A 91 -6.46 -2.61 7.35
N TYR A 92 -6.36 -1.98 6.17
CA TYR A 92 -7.44 -1.94 5.18
C TYR A 92 -7.87 -3.34 4.75
N ILE A 93 -6.93 -4.20 4.36
CA ILE A 93 -7.24 -5.58 3.96
C ILE A 93 -7.96 -6.31 5.10
N SER A 94 -7.52 -6.11 6.34
CA SER A 94 -8.05 -6.81 7.51
C SER A 94 -9.44 -6.32 7.93
N THR A 95 -9.68 -5.01 7.88
CA THR A 95 -10.86 -4.36 8.49
C THR A 95 -11.87 -3.81 7.47
N GLY A 96 -11.42 -3.55 6.23
CA GLY A 96 -12.18 -2.87 5.20
C GLY A 96 -12.24 -1.34 5.36
N GLN A 97 -11.62 -0.76 6.39
CA GLN A 97 -11.64 0.68 6.62
C GLN A 97 -10.66 1.40 5.69
N PRO A 98 -11.12 2.27 4.77
CA PRO A 98 -10.25 2.98 3.84
C PRO A 98 -9.22 3.85 4.58
N ILE A 99 -8.05 4.01 3.98
CA ILE A 99 -6.94 4.79 4.53
C ILE A 99 -6.97 6.21 3.98
N GLY A 100 -6.42 7.17 4.72
CA GLY A 100 -6.39 8.57 4.27
C GLY A 100 -5.54 8.75 3.01
N SER A 101 -6.04 9.53 2.05
CA SER A 101 -5.31 9.90 0.83
C SER A 101 -4.04 10.71 1.11
N ASN A 102 -3.94 11.33 2.29
CA ASN A 102 -2.73 12.01 2.78
C ASN A 102 -1.50 11.09 2.93
N LEU A 103 -1.68 9.76 2.89
CA LEU A 103 -0.59 8.79 2.85
C LEU A 103 0.06 8.66 1.46
N LEU A 104 -0.60 9.14 0.38
CA LEU A 104 -0.05 9.19 -0.97
C LEU A 104 0.89 10.38 -1.12
N GLY A 105 2.17 10.15 -0.78
CA GLY A 105 3.20 11.18 -0.79
C GLY A 105 2.87 12.31 0.18
N PRO A 106 3.04 12.09 1.50
CA PRO A 106 2.77 13.12 2.50
C PRO A 106 3.55 14.40 2.19
N GLN A 107 2.95 15.56 2.48
CA GLN A 107 3.56 16.86 2.19
C GLN A 107 4.67 17.20 3.19
N ARG A 108 5.67 17.95 2.71
CA ARG A 108 6.68 18.65 3.52
C ARG A 108 6.25 20.11 3.73
N PHE A 109 6.92 20.80 4.64
CA PHE A 109 6.69 22.22 4.95
C PHE A 109 6.92 23.19 3.77
N ASN A 110 7.56 22.74 2.69
CA ASN A 110 7.91 23.56 1.52
C ASN A 110 7.15 23.11 0.25
N ASP A 111 5.94 22.60 0.40
CA ASP A 111 5.06 22.12 -0.68
C ASP A 111 5.59 20.95 -1.52
N THR A 112 6.78 20.43 -1.21
CA THR A 112 7.28 19.19 -1.80
C THR A 112 6.70 17.96 -1.10
N ASN A 113 6.82 16.76 -1.69
CA ASN A 113 6.38 15.52 -1.05
C ASN A 113 7.56 14.78 -0.39
N ILE A 114 7.29 14.08 0.71
CA ILE A 114 8.30 13.31 1.47
C ILE A 114 8.97 12.23 0.59
N TRP A 115 8.23 11.71 -0.40
CA TRP A 115 8.70 10.65 -1.29
C TRP A 115 9.76 11.14 -2.29
N GLY A 116 9.83 12.46 -2.53
CA GLY A 116 10.72 13.08 -3.51
C GLY A 116 10.31 12.73 -4.95
N TYR A 117 9.01 12.58 -5.20
CA TYR A 117 8.47 12.47 -6.55
C TYR A 117 8.41 13.87 -7.17
N GLU A 118 8.64 13.98 -8.46
CA GLU A 118 8.30 15.20 -9.19
C GLU A 118 6.81 15.49 -9.10
N GLU A 119 6.43 16.78 -9.20
CA GLU A 119 5.05 17.23 -9.00
C GLU A 119 4.05 16.48 -9.90
N ASP A 120 4.33 16.41 -11.20
CA ASP A 120 3.48 15.69 -12.17
C ASP A 120 3.33 14.19 -11.84
N ALA A 121 4.43 13.55 -11.42
CA ALA A 121 4.40 12.14 -11.05
C ALA A 121 3.59 11.92 -9.77
N MET A 122 3.70 12.82 -8.79
CA MET A 122 2.93 12.77 -7.56
C MET A 122 1.45 13.05 -7.82
N ALA A 123 1.13 14.02 -8.68
CA ALA A 123 -0.23 14.32 -9.11
C ALA A 123 -0.88 13.09 -9.75
N ARG A 124 -0.20 12.43 -10.70
CA ARG A 124 -0.68 11.19 -11.33
C ARG A 124 -0.93 10.08 -10.31
N VAL A 125 -0.03 9.88 -9.35
CA VAL A 125 -0.25 8.88 -8.29
C VAL A 125 -1.45 9.23 -7.43
N ARG A 126 -1.62 10.50 -7.03
CA ARG A 126 -2.77 10.93 -6.22
C ARG A 126 -4.08 10.75 -6.97
N THR A 127 -4.14 11.10 -8.26
CA THR A 127 -5.32 10.90 -9.09
C THR A 127 -5.65 9.42 -9.28
N LEU A 128 -4.68 8.62 -9.75
CA LEU A 128 -4.92 7.24 -10.13
C LEU A 128 -5.09 6.32 -8.91
N ALA A 129 -4.16 6.39 -7.95
CA ALA A 129 -4.23 5.55 -6.77
C ALA A 129 -5.31 6.05 -5.80
N GLY A 130 -5.48 7.36 -5.64
CA GLY A 130 -6.47 7.94 -4.73
C GLY A 130 -7.93 7.66 -5.12
N ALA A 131 -8.20 7.35 -6.39
CA ALA A 131 -9.51 6.91 -6.84
C ALA A 131 -9.87 5.48 -6.39
N LEU A 132 -8.89 4.68 -5.93
CA LEU A 132 -9.10 3.29 -5.55
C LEU A 132 -9.82 3.15 -4.20
N PRO A 133 -10.65 2.11 -4.00
CA PRO A 133 -11.40 1.89 -2.75
C PRO A 133 -10.57 1.73 -1.47
N VAL A 134 -9.25 1.51 -1.60
CA VAL A 134 -8.34 1.48 -0.47
C VAL A 134 -8.16 2.85 0.16
N PHE A 135 -8.31 3.93 -0.60
CA PHE A 135 -8.21 5.30 -0.09
C PHE A 135 -9.60 5.88 0.17
N ARG A 136 -9.70 6.67 1.24
CA ARG A 136 -10.87 7.50 1.49
C ARG A 136 -10.97 8.51 0.35
N GLN A 137 -12.04 8.37 -0.44
CA GLN A 137 -12.45 9.40 -1.37
C GLN A 137 -12.86 10.60 -0.51
N LEU A 138 -12.25 11.75 -0.77
CA LEU A 138 -12.80 12.99 -0.22
C LEU A 138 -14.13 13.15 -0.95
N ASP A 139 -15.24 12.90 -0.26
CA ASP A 139 -16.54 13.25 -0.79
C ASP A 139 -16.46 14.71 -1.25
N GLU A 140 -16.96 15.00 -2.45
CA GLU A 140 -17.10 16.36 -3.01
C GLU A 140 -18.08 17.24 -2.19
N GLU A 141 -18.26 16.94 -0.90
CA GLU A 141 -19.22 17.54 0.00
C GLU A 141 -18.57 18.67 0.83
N GLN A 142 -18.06 19.65 0.10
CA GLN A 142 -17.74 21.00 0.59
C GLN A 142 -17.66 21.98 -0.59
N ALA A 143 -18.71 21.97 -1.42
CA ALA A 143 -19.05 23.06 -2.32
C ALA A 143 -20.57 23.24 -2.29
N ALA A 144 -21.06 23.80 -1.19
CA ALA A 144 -22.40 24.39 -1.08
C ALA A 144 -22.27 25.70 -0.28
#